data_AF-X1FSB6-F1
#
_entry.id   AF-X1FSB6-F1
#
_cell.length_a   1.000
_cell.length_b   1.000
_cell.length_c   1.000
_cell.angle_alpha   90.00
_cell.angle_beta   90.00
_cell.angle_gamma   90.00
#
_symmetry.space_group_name_H-M   'P 1'
#
loop_
_entity.id
_entity.type
_entity.pdbx_description
1 polymer ?
#
loop_
_entity_poly.entity_id
_entity_poly.type
_entity_poly.pdbx_seq_one_letter_code
_entity_poly.pdbx_strand_id
1 'polypeptide(L)' 'DLSAEDYYLRAVKDCHLYTLILGSEVPDAVRNEYNQAVRLNKPVFAFVLSYLSVPD' A
#
# COMPACT_ATOMS: atom_id res chain seq x y z
N ASP A 1 -0.56 -19.38 14.76
CA ASP A 1 -1.24 -19.02 13.51
C ASP A 1 -1.78 -17.61 13.58
N LEU A 2 -1.04 -16.66 13.01
CA LEU A 2 -1.59 -15.35 12.68
C LEU A 2 -2.07 -15.44 11.23
N SER A 3 -3.24 -14.89 10.94
CA SER A 3 -3.73 -14.83 9.57
C SER A 3 -2.77 -13.99 8.72
N ALA A 4 -2.73 -14.22 7.40
CA ALA A 4 -1.90 -13.41 6.51
C ALA A 4 -2.24 -11.91 6.63
N GLU A 5 -3.52 -11.59 6.89
CA GLU A 5 -4.01 -10.24 7.13
C GLU A 5 -3.38 -9.59 8.38
N ASP A 6 -3.24 -10.32 9.49
CA ASP A 6 -2.58 -9.82 10.70
C ASP A 6 -1.08 -9.54 10.49
N TYR A 7 -0.43 -10.31 9.62
CA TYR A 7 0.99 -10.16 9.34
C TYR A 7 1.29 -8.82 8.64
N TYR A 8 0.56 -8.49 7.56
CA TYR A 8 0.80 -7.25 6.80
C TYR A 8 0.41 -6.00 7.59
N LEU A 9 -0.71 -6.05 8.34
CA LEU A 9 -1.11 -4.92 9.18
C LEU A 9 -0.10 -4.66 10.32
N ARG A 10 0.54 -5.70 10.84
CA ARG A 10 1.65 -5.54 11.79
C ARG A 10 2.87 -4.90 11.12
N ALA A 11 3.22 -5.32 9.91
CA ALA A 11 4.32 -4.72 9.16
C ALA A 11 4.12 -3.21 8.91
N VAL A 12 2.89 -2.78 8.61
CA VAL A 12 2.54 -1.35 8.47
C VAL A 12 2.70 -0.60 9.81
N LYS A 13 2.38 -1.23 10.94
CA LYS A 13 2.58 -0.62 12.25
C LYS A 13 4.05 -0.36 12.57
N ASP A 14 4.89 -1.33 12.24
CA ASP A 14 6.31 -1.34 12.59
C ASP A 14 7.17 -0.56 11.58
N CYS A 15 6.63 -0.16 10.42
CA CYS A 15 7.38 0.61 9.43
C CYS A 15 7.53 2.10 9.80
N HIS A 16 8.59 2.73 9.28
CA HIS A 16 8.79 4.19 9.37
C HIS A 16 8.28 4.94 8.13
N LEU A 17 8.10 4.22 7.02
CA LEU A 17 7.69 4.72 5.72
C LEU A 17 6.84 3.63 5.06
N TYR A 18 5.68 4.01 4.52
CA TYR A 18 4.84 3.13 3.73
C TYR A 18 4.93 3.54 2.25
N THR A 19 5.39 2.63 1.40
CA THR A 19 5.46 2.85 -0.04
C THR A 19 4.30 2.15 -0.73
N LEU A 20 3.51 2.90 -1.47
CA LEU A 20 2.34 2.42 -2.19
C LEU A 20 2.61 2.45 -3.70
N ILE A 21 2.42 1.32 -4.38
CA ILE A 21 2.50 1.23 -5.83
C ILE A 21 1.08 1.06 -6.37
N LEU A 22 0.60 2.06 -7.11
CA LEU A 22 -0.75 2.12 -7.66
C LEU A 22 -0.71 1.70 -9.13
N GLY A 23 -1.30 0.54 -9.41
CA GLY A 23 -1.63 0.11 -10.77
C GLY A 23 -3.03 0.58 -11.18
N SER A 24 -3.61 -0.07 -12.20
CA SER A 24 -4.98 0.18 -12.67
C SER A 24 -6.05 -0.21 -11.64
N GLU A 25 -5.75 -1.17 -10.77
CA GLU A 25 -6.65 -1.65 -9.72
C GLU A 25 -5.95 -1.63 -8.36
N VAL A 26 -6.73 -1.43 -7.30
CA VAL A 26 -6.24 -1.43 -5.91
C VAL A 26 -6.99 -2.49 -5.12
N PRO A 27 -6.34 -3.63 -4.78
CA PRO A 27 -6.95 -4.67 -3.96
C PRO A 27 -7.35 -4.18 -2.57
N ASP A 28 -8.39 -4.78 -1.98
CA ASP A 28 -8.89 -4.40 -0.66
C ASP A 28 -7.85 -4.55 0.46
N ALA A 29 -6.97 -5.57 0.35
CA ALA A 29 -5.86 -5.74 1.29
C ALA A 29 -4.92 -4.51 1.30
N VAL A 30 -4.54 -4.03 0.10
CA VAL A 30 -3.70 -2.82 -0.05
C VAL A 30 -4.44 -1.58 0.44
N ARG A 31 -5.75 -1.49 0.19
CA ARG A 31 -6.59 -0.42 0.73
C ARG A 31 -6.59 -0.42 2.27
N ASN A 32 -6.67 -1.59 2.89
CA ASN A 32 -6.64 -1.73 4.34
C ASN A 32 -5.27 -1.35 4.93
N GLU A 33 -4.18 -1.77 4.31
CA GLU A 33 -2.82 -1.36 4.69
C GLU A 33 -2.63 0.15 4.60
N TYR A 34 -3.04 0.77 3.48
CA TYR A 34 -2.99 2.22 3.30
C TYR A 34 -3.80 2.96 4.37
N ASN A 35 -5.03 2.52 4.64
CA ASN A 35 -5.88 3.11 5.68
C ASN A 35 -5.22 3.01 7.06
N GLN A 36 -4.53 1.91 7.36
CA GLN A 36 -3.81 1.76 8.60
C GLN A 36 -2.59 2.69 8.67
N ALA A 37 -1.81 2.81 7.58
CA ALA A 37 -0.67 3.72 7.51
C ALA A 37 -1.11 5.18 7.77
N VAL A 38 -2.22 5.60 7.16
CA VAL A 38 -2.83 6.93 7.38
C VAL A 38 -3.26 7.11 8.83
N ARG A 39 -3.98 6.14 9.41
CA ARG A 39 -4.41 6.19 10.83
C ARG A 39 -3.24 6.30 11.81
N LEU A 40 -2.09 5.71 11.47
CA LEU A 40 -0.87 5.74 12.27
C LEU A 40 0.05 6.93 11.94
N ASN A 41 -0.42 7.89 11.13
CA ASN A 41 0.37 9.05 10.67
C ASN A 41 1.72 8.66 10.08
N LYS A 42 1.76 7.53 9.35
CA LYS A 42 2.98 7.12 8.66
C LYS A 42 3.18 8.00 7.41
N PRO A 43 4.41 8.43 7.11
CA PRO A 43 4.75 8.96 5.80
C PRO A 43 4.38 7.96 4.70
N VAL A 44 3.69 8.43 3.66
CA VAL A 44 3.28 7.60 2.50
C VAL A 44 3.90 8.15 1.23
N PHE A 45 4.64 7.30 0.49
CA PHE A 45 5.12 7.60 -0.86
C PHE A 45 4.32 6.77 -1.86
N ALA A 46 3.60 7.43 -2.76
CA ALA A 46 2.79 6.76 -3.76
C ALA A 46 3.42 6.89 -5.15
N PHE A 47 3.57 5.76 -5.84
CA PHE A 47 4.00 5.68 -7.23
C PHE A 47 2.83 5.23 -8.09
N VAL A 48 2.40 6.07 -9.02
CA VAL A 48 1.32 5.73 -9.96
C VAL A 48 1.95 5.16 -11.23
N LEU A 49 1.71 3.89 -11.49
CA LEU A 49 2.11 3.24 -12.72
C LEU A 49 1.07 3.58 -13.81
N SER A 50 1.32 4.68 -14.52
CA SER A 50 0.70 4.91 -15.82
C SER A 50 1.38 3.99 -16.82
N TYR A 51 0.61 3.16 -17.51
CA TYR A 51 1.07 2.64 -18.80
C TYR A 51 1.29 3.88 -19.68
N LEU A 52 2.55 4.20 -19.93
CA LEU A 52 2.89 4.96 -21.13
C LEU A 52 2.42 4.07 -22.28
N SER A 53 1.23 4.36 -22.81
CA SER A 53 0.91 3.96 -24.17
C SER A 53 1.98 4.61 -25.02
N VAL A 54 3.03 3.84 -25.36
CA VAL A 54 3.95 4.21 -26.41
C VAL A 54 3.06 4.36 -27.64
N PRO A 55 2.90 5.58 -28.18
CA PRO A 55 2.16 5.73 -29.43
C PRO A 55 2.91 4.90 -30.47
N ASP A 56 2.18 4.08 -31.22
CA ASP A 56 2.72 3.37 -32.40
C ASP A 56 3.41 4.35 -33.37
#